data_AF-A0A967VP82-F1
#
_entry.id   AF-A0A967VP82-F1
#
_cell.length_a   1.000
_cell.length_b   1.000
_cell.length_c   1.000
_cell.angle_alpha   90.00
_cell.angle_beta   90.00
_cell.angle_gamma   90.00
#
_symmetry.space_group_name_H-M   'P 1'
#
loop_
_entity.id
_entity.type
_entity.pdbx_description
1 polymer ?
#
loop_
_entity_poly.entity_id
_entity_poly.type
_entity_poly.pdbx_seq_one_letter_code
_entity_poly.pdbx_strand_id
1 'polypeptide(L)'
;LSTASGLLLVISSAFAHDLYGQMINPEATDAKRLPVGRIVIGLAVLVAGYFGINPPGFVAEVVAFAFGLAAASFFPIIVLGIFWKRAN
;
A
#
# COMPACT_ATOMS: atom_id res chain seq x y z
N LEU A 1 -4.41 13.77 11.54
CA LEU A 1 -3.50 14.15 10.44
C LEU A 1 -2.31 13.18 10.30
N SER A 2 -1.58 12.88 11.39
CA SER A 2 -0.37 12.02 11.35
C SER A 2 -0.61 10.62 10.74
N THR A 3 -1.73 9.98 11.06
CA THR A 3 -2.09 8.65 10.53
C THR A 3 -2.34 8.65 9.03
N ALA A 4 -3.12 9.61 8.53
CA ALA A 4 -3.41 9.74 7.10
C ALA A 4 -2.14 10.03 6.28
N SER A 5 -1.28 10.93 6.76
CA SER A 5 0.01 11.22 6.11
C SER A 5 0.94 10.01 6.07
N GLY A 6 0.99 9.24 7.17
CA GLY A 6 1.76 8.00 7.22
C GLY A 6 1.29 6.98 6.19
N LEU A 7 -0.02 6.72 6.10
CA LEU A 7 -0.59 5.78 5.14
C LEU A 7 -0.38 6.23 3.68
N LEU A 8 -0.52 7.52 3.38
CA LEU A 8 -0.27 8.05 2.04
C LEU A 8 1.20 7.87 1.61
N LEU A 9 2.14 8.06 2.54
CA LEU A 9 3.56 7.85 2.29
C LEU A 9 3.86 6.36 2.04
N VAL A 10 3.27 5.47 2.84
CA VAL A 10 3.39 4.01 2.65
C VAL A 10 2.84 3.59 1.28
N ILE A 11 1.64 4.04 0.90
CA ILE A 11 1.05 3.75 -0.41
C ILE A 11 1.95 4.27 -1.53
N SER A 12 2.43 5.51 -1.43
CA SER A 12 3.32 6.11 -2.42
C SER A 12 4.64 5.34 -2.58
N SER A 13 5.24 4.92 -1.47
CA SER A 13 6.53 4.22 -1.48
C SER A 13 6.38 2.82 -2.06
N ALA A 14 5.35 2.08 -1.63
CA ALA A 14 5.06 0.75 -2.16
C ALA A 14 4.79 0.81 -3.66
N PHE A 15 4.02 1.79 -4.13
CA PHE A 15 3.72 1.91 -5.56
C PHE A 15 4.95 2.33 -6.39
N ALA A 16 5.75 3.28 -5.90
CA ALA A 16 6.92 3.77 -6.63
C ALA A 16 8.06 2.75 -6.67
N HIS A 17 8.24 1.97 -5.60
CA HIS A 17 9.34 1.02 -5.48
C HIS A 17 8.95 -0.39 -5.93
N ASP A 18 7.83 -0.92 -5.43
CA ASP A 18 7.44 -2.31 -5.67
C ASP A 18 6.76 -2.44 -7.04
N LEU A 19 5.75 -1.60 -7.34
CA LEU A 19 5.04 -1.71 -8.60
C LEU A 19 5.85 -1.10 -9.76
N TYR A 20 6.25 0.17 -9.65
CA TYR A 20 6.95 0.83 -10.75
C TYR A 20 8.41 0.37 -10.88
N GLY A 21 9.11 0.23 -9.75
CA GLY A 21 10.54 -0.10 -9.72
C GLY A 21 10.89 -1.58 -9.84
N GLN A 22 9.97 -2.52 -9.58
CA GLN A 22 10.22 -3.96 -9.78
C GLN A 22 9.38 -4.58 -10.90
N MET A 23 8.10 -4.18 -11.08
CA MET A 23 7.22 -4.79 -12.09
C MET A 23 7.18 -4.05 -13.42
N ILE A 24 7.17 -2.71 -13.45
CA ILE A 24 6.95 -1.94 -14.69
C ILE A 24 8.26 -1.55 -15.38
N ASN A 25 9.19 -0.93 -14.66
CA ASN A 25 10.47 -0.50 -15.21
C ASN A 25 11.61 -0.70 -14.20
N PRO A 26 12.20 -1.92 -14.18
CA PRO A 26 13.30 -2.29 -13.28
C PRO A 26 14.53 -1.38 -13.39
N GLU A 27 14.79 -0.86 -14.59
CA GLU A 27 15.95 -0.01 -14.89
C GLU A 27 15.70 1.49 -14.64
N ALA A 28 14.52 1.87 -14.15
CA ALA A 28 14.21 3.27 -13.89
C ALA A 28 15.08 3.85 -12.77
N THR A 29 15.88 4.88 -13.10
CA THR A 29 16.66 5.68 -12.15
C THR A 29 15.77 6.37 -11.11
N ASP A 30 16.26 6.61 -9.88
CA ASP A 30 15.50 7.22 -8.78
C ASP A 30 14.84 8.56 -9.14
N ALA A 31 15.47 9.34 -10.04
CA ALA A 31 14.92 10.59 -10.57
C ALA A 31 13.59 10.40 -11.32
N LYS A 32 13.36 9.23 -11.93
CA LYS A 32 12.09 8.88 -12.61
C LYS A 32 11.08 8.23 -11.65
N ARG A 33 11.53 7.62 -10.55
CA ARG A 33 10.64 7.01 -9.53
C ARG A 33 9.98 8.07 -8.63
N LEU A 34 10.69 9.15 -8.34
CA LEU A 34 10.21 10.25 -7.49
C LEU A 34 8.93 10.95 -8.01
N PRO A 35 8.81 11.36 -9.29
CA PRO A 35 7.58 11.97 -9.81
C PRO A 35 6.41 10.99 -9.86
N VAL A 36 6.65 9.69 -10.10
CA VAL A 36 5.61 8.65 -10.08
C VAL A 36 4.98 8.55 -8.70
N GLY A 37 5.79 8.50 -7.63
CA GLY A 37 5.27 8.50 -6.26
C GLY A 37 4.40 9.74 -5.97
N ARG A 38 4.82 10.93 -6.41
CA ARG A 38 4.04 12.17 -6.23
C ARG A 38 2.69 12.14 -6.96
N ILE A 39 2.64 11.59 -8.17
CA ILE A 39 1.38 11.42 -8.91
C ILE A 39 0.43 10.47 -8.17
N VAL A 40 0.97 9.36 -7.63
CA VAL A 40 0.20 8.40 -6.83
C VAL A 40 -0.38 9.06 -5.57
N ILE A 41 0.39 9.90 -4.86
CA ILE A 41 -0.12 10.67 -3.72
C ILE A 41 -1.28 11.58 -4.15
N GLY A 42 -1.11 12.31 -5.26
CA GLY A 42 -2.15 13.19 -5.79
C GLY A 42 -3.45 12.43 -6.08
N LEU A 43 -3.35 11.30 -6.78
CA LEU A 43 -4.51 10.44 -7.09
C LEU A 43 -5.15 9.87 -5.82
N ALA A 44 -4.34 9.39 -4.87
CA ALA A 44 -4.83 8.85 -3.60
C ALA A 44 -5.61 9.89 -2.79
N VAL A 45 -5.12 11.14 -2.74
CA VAL A 45 -5.80 12.25 -2.05
C VAL A 45 -7.12 12.61 -2.75
N LEU A 46 -7.17 12.61 -4.08
CA LEU A 46 -8.41 12.88 -4.82
C LEU A 46 -9.48 11.82 -4.53
N VAL A 47 -9.10 10.53 -4.57
CA VAL A 47 -10.01 9.42 -4.27
C VAL A 47 -10.46 9.47 -2.80
N ALA A 48 -9.52 9.68 -1.86
CA ALA A 48 -9.84 9.79 -0.44
C ALA A 48 -10.75 10.99 -0.14
N GLY A 49 -10.52 12.14 -0.79
CA GLY A 49 -11.37 13.32 -0.68
C GLY A 49 -12.78 13.07 -1.19
N TYR A 50 -12.92 12.38 -2.32
CA TYR A 50 -14.22 11.99 -2.88
C TYR A 50 -15.02 11.09 -1.93
N PHE A 51 -14.41 10.01 -1.42
CA PHE A 51 -15.04 9.12 -0.44
C PHE A 51 -15.25 9.78 0.94
N GLY A 52 -14.49 10.82 1.27
CA GLY A 52 -14.67 11.59 2.50
C GLY A 52 -15.91 12.50 2.47
N ILE A 53 -16.25 13.06 1.30
CA ILE A 53 -17.45 13.91 1.14
C ILE A 53 -18.73 13.07 1.14
N ASN A 54 -18.70 11.89 0.53
CA ASN A 54 -19.82 10.94 0.54
C ASN A 54 -19.37 9.62 1.18
N PRO A 55 -19.33 9.54 2.52
CA PRO A 55 -18.85 8.34 3.20
C PRO A 55 -19.79 7.15 2.93
N PRO A 56 -19.29 6.04 2.35
CA PRO A 56 -20.04 4.80 2.32
C PRO A 56 -20.41 4.36 3.73
N GLY A 57 -21.63 3.86 3.96
CA GLY A 57 -22.06 3.40 5.28
C GLY A 57 -21.25 2.20 5.84
N PHE A 58 -20.40 1.59 5.01
CA PHE A 58 -19.68 0.34 5.27
C PHE A 58 -18.14 0.49 5.17
N VAL A 59 -17.58 1.71 5.26
CA VAL A 59 -16.12 1.93 5.17
C VAL A 59 -15.36 1.10 6.21
N ALA A 60 -15.82 1.09 7.46
CA ALA A 60 -15.15 0.38 8.54
C ALA A 60 -15.08 -1.14 8.29
N GLU A 61 -16.15 -1.71 7.74
CA GLU A 61 -16.24 -3.13 7.41
C GLU A 61 -15.32 -3.50 6.25
N VAL A 62 -15.31 -2.71 5.17
CA VAL A 62 -14.41 -2.92 4.02
C VAL A 62 -12.94 -2.84 4.44
N VAL A 63 -12.60 -1.88 5.30
CA VAL A 63 -11.25 -1.74 5.85
C VAL A 63 -10.90 -2.95 6.74
N ALA A 64 -11.82 -3.37 7.61
CA ALA A 64 -11.62 -4.54 8.47
C ALA A 64 -11.38 -5.82 7.65
N PHE A 65 -12.13 -6.04 6.57
CA PHE A 65 -11.91 -7.17 5.67
C PHE A 65 -10.57 -7.10 4.95
N ALA A 66 -10.19 -5.93 4.42
CA ALA A 66 -8.92 -5.77 3.72
C ALA A 66 -7.72 -6.08 4.63
N PHE A 67 -7.69 -5.50 5.84
CA PHE A 67 -6.63 -5.77 6.81
C PHE A 67 -6.69 -7.21 7.35
N GLY A 68 -7.88 -7.75 7.57
CA GLY A 68 -8.07 -9.13 8.04
C GLY A 68 -7.53 -10.16 7.04
N LEU A 69 -7.84 -10.00 5.75
CA LEU A 69 -7.34 -10.88 4.69
C LEU A 69 -5.82 -10.75 4.49
N ALA A 70 -5.30 -9.52 4.53
CA ALA A 70 -3.87 -9.27 4.46
C ALA A 70 -3.14 -9.91 5.65
N ALA A 71 -3.64 -9.72 6.86
CA ALA A 71 -3.08 -10.32 8.06
C ALA A 71 -3.13 -11.85 8.01
N ALA A 72 -4.27 -12.43 7.63
CA ALA A 72 -4.43 -13.88 7.50
C ALA A 72 -3.47 -14.51 6.48
N SER A 73 -3.07 -13.76 5.45
CA SER A 73 -2.14 -14.24 4.41
C SER A 73 -0.67 -14.03 4.80
N PHE A 74 -0.30 -12.82 5.26
CA PHE A 74 1.09 -12.48 5.57
C PHE A 74 1.56 -13.02 6.92
N PHE A 75 0.70 -13.06 7.94
CA PHE A 75 1.08 -13.51 9.26
C PHE A 75 1.61 -14.95 9.28
N PRO A 76 0.89 -15.97 8.77
CA PRO A 76 1.41 -17.34 8.79
C PRO A 76 2.67 -17.46 7.93
N ILE A 77 2.76 -16.76 6.80
CA ILE A 77 3.93 -16.85 5.92
C ILE A 77 5.19 -16.27 6.60
N ILE A 78 5.06 -15.14 7.30
CA ILE A 78 6.17 -14.54 8.05
C ILE A 78 6.56 -15.42 9.23
N VAL A 79 5.58 -15.92 9.99
CA VAL A 79 5.84 -16.79 11.16
C VAL A 79 6.53 -18.09 10.73
N LEU A 80 6.03 -18.77 9.71
CA LEU A 80 6.64 -20.00 9.21
C LEU A 80 8.01 -19.73 8.57
N GLY A 81 8.17 -18.61 7.85
CA GLY A 81 9.47 -18.22 7.27
C GLY A 81 10.56 -17.96 8.32
N ILE A 82 10.21 -17.42 9.49
CA ILE A 82 11.17 -17.14 10.57
C ILE A 82 11.45 -18.40 11.42
N PHE A 83 10.41 -19.12 11.81
CA PHE A 83 10.53 -20.19 12.82
C PHE A 83 10.59 -21.60 12.26
N TRP A 84 10.25 -21.80 10.98
CA TRP A 84 10.26 -23.12 10.35
C TRP A 84 11.23 -23.21 9.18
N LYS A 85 12.39 -23.82 9.43
CA LYS A 85 13.45 -24.01 8.43
C LYS A 85 13.06 -24.83 7.18
N ARG A 86 11.90 -25.51 7.16
CA ARG A 86 11.41 -26.28 5.99
C ARG A 86 10.35 -25.53 5.17
N ALA A 87 10.09 -24.26 5.48
CA ALA A 87 9.16 -23.43 4.72
C ALA A 87 9.74 -22.94 3.37
N ASN A 88 10.97 -23.33 3.02
CA ASN A 88 11.64 -23.15 1.72
C ASN A 88 12.18 -24.50 1.24
#